data_AF-R8YJ73-F1
#
_entry.id   AF-R8YJ73-F1
#
_cell.length_a   1.000
_cell.length_b   1.000
_cell.length_c   1.000
_cell.angle_alpha   90.00
_cell.angle_beta   90.00
_cell.angle_gamma   90.00
#
_symmetry.space_group_name_H-M   'P 1'
#
loop_
_entity.id
_entity.type
_entity.pdbx_description
1 polymer ?
#
loop_
_entity_poly.entity_id
_entity_poly.type
_entity_poly.pdbx_seq_one_letter_code
_entity_poly.pdbx_strand_id
1 'polypeptide(L)'
;MAGCGCASTCSPTKKVSPRFRKALWIALVINALMFVVEILGGYKAQSVSLWADALDFAGDAANYALSLVVLSMSLYWRATAALLKGITMAAFGVFVIAKVVWSYFYGVPPEPMVMGAIGVIALIANVSVALMLYAFRDGDANMRSVWLCSRNDSIANIAVILAAVGVFGTGSVFPDLLVAFVIAYLGVSSGYAVIKQSQQERKQARVVLGSEAS
;
A
#
# COMPACT_ATOMS: atom_id res chain seq x y z
N MET A 1 -5.13 2.31 -7.26
CA MET A 1 -5.85 3.36 -8.02
C MET A 1 -5.31 4.73 -7.68
N ALA A 2 -5.46 5.68 -8.61
CA ALA A 2 -5.22 7.13 -8.50
C ALA A 2 -4.37 7.64 -7.32
N GLY A 3 -3.07 7.80 -7.58
CA GLY A 3 -2.28 8.92 -7.05
C GLY A 3 -2.37 9.21 -5.56
N CYS A 4 -1.93 8.28 -4.70
CA CYS A 4 -1.30 8.70 -3.44
C CYS A 4 0.20 8.84 -3.73
N GLY A 5 0.58 9.92 -4.42
CA GLY A 5 1.96 10.36 -4.38
C GLY A 5 2.31 10.54 -2.92
N CYS A 6 3.21 9.72 -2.38
CA CYS A 6 3.86 10.00 -1.10
C CYS A 6 4.80 11.20 -1.30
N ALA A 7 4.22 12.35 -1.66
CA ALA A 7 4.73 13.63 -1.24
C ALA A 7 4.51 13.66 0.27
N SER A 8 5.38 12.95 1.00
CA SER A 8 5.84 13.41 2.30
C SER A 8 6.38 14.81 2.05
N THR A 9 5.48 15.78 2.05
CA THR A 9 5.80 17.19 2.02
C THR A 9 6.67 17.40 3.24
N CYS A 10 7.95 17.62 2.95
CA CYS A 10 8.94 18.11 3.88
C CYS A 10 8.36 19.34 4.58
N SER A 11 7.72 19.14 5.72
CA SER A 11 7.29 20.21 6.60
C SER A 11 7.93 19.98 7.97
N PRO A 12 8.53 21.02 8.57
CA PRO A 12 9.21 20.91 9.84
C PRO A 12 8.23 20.40 10.90
N THR A 13 8.72 19.45 11.68
CA THR A 13 7.94 18.48 12.44
C THR A 13 7.14 19.15 13.56
N LYS A 14 5.84 19.39 13.34
CA LYS A 14 4.90 19.59 14.46
C LYS A 14 4.87 18.31 15.29
N LYS A 15 4.89 18.43 16.62
CA LYS A 15 4.81 17.29 17.54
C LYS A 15 3.58 16.45 17.18
N VAL A 16 3.81 15.19 16.75
CA VAL A 16 2.74 14.23 16.50
C VAL A 16 1.92 14.05 17.77
N SER A 17 0.61 14.29 17.68
CA SER A 17 -0.27 14.15 18.84
C SER A 17 -0.25 12.70 19.35
N PRO A 18 -0.30 12.46 20.68
CA PRO A 18 -0.35 11.11 21.22
C PRO A 18 -1.51 10.27 20.68
N ARG A 19 -2.64 10.92 20.32
CA ARG A 19 -3.80 10.29 19.70
C ARG A 19 -3.50 9.83 18.27
N PHE A 20 -2.86 10.66 17.44
CA PHE A 20 -2.46 10.27 16.09
C PHE A 20 -1.41 9.15 16.11
N ARG A 21 -0.45 9.20 17.04
CA ARG A 21 0.53 8.12 17.22
C ARG A 21 -0.12 6.77 17.56
N LYS A 22 -1.14 6.76 18.43
CA LYS A 22 -1.91 5.53 18.72
C LYS A 22 -2.65 5.03 17.49
N ALA A 23 -3.29 5.92 16.73
CA ALA A 23 -3.99 5.55 15.50
C ALA A 23 -3.03 4.93 14.46
N LEU A 24 -1.83 5.49 14.27
CA LEU A 24 -0.81 4.94 13.38
C LEU A 24 -0.36 3.53 13.80
N TRP A 25 -0.21 3.28 15.11
CA TRP A 25 0.14 1.94 15.61
C TRP A 25 -0.95 0.91 15.35
N ILE A 26 -2.22 1.29 15.57
CA ILE A 26 -3.37 0.44 15.28
C ILE A 26 -3.43 0.14 13.77
N ALA A 27 -3.30 1.17 12.93
CA ALA A 27 -3.30 1.02 11.48
C ALA A 27 -2.17 0.12 10.98
N LEU A 28 -0.96 0.28 11.53
CA LEU A 28 0.20 -0.57 11.24
C LEU A 28 -0.09 -2.04 11.53
N VAL A 29 -0.60 -2.35 12.73
CA VAL A 29 -0.86 -3.73 13.15
C VAL A 29 -1.94 -4.36 12.27
N ILE A 30 -3.03 -3.64 12.00
CA ILE A 30 -4.12 -4.13 11.14
C ILE A 30 -3.60 -4.43 9.74
N ASN A 31 -2.87 -3.49 9.12
CA ASN A 31 -2.36 -3.66 7.76
C ASN A 31 -1.32 -4.79 7.67
N ALA A 32 -0.42 -4.90 8.66
CA ALA A 32 0.57 -5.96 8.71
C ALA A 32 -0.08 -7.36 8.87
N LEU A 33 -1.14 -7.48 9.68
CA LEU A 33 -1.90 -8.73 9.80
C LEU A 33 -2.63 -9.06 8.51
N MET A 34 -3.30 -8.07 7.89
CA MET A 34 -3.98 -8.27 6.62
C MET A 34 -3.04 -8.68 5.50
N PHE A 35 -1.83 -8.10 5.42
CA PHE A 35 -0.81 -8.53 4.48
C PHE A 35 -0.53 -10.04 4.55
N VAL A 36 -0.43 -10.59 5.76
CA VAL A 36 -0.21 -12.04 5.96
C VAL A 36 -1.45 -12.84 5.55
N VAL A 37 -2.65 -12.38 5.93
CA VAL A 37 -3.92 -13.02 5.56
C VAL A 37 -4.09 -13.07 4.05
N GLU A 38 -3.81 -11.97 3.35
CA GLU A 38 -3.91 -11.84 1.90
C GLU A 38 -2.90 -12.72 1.15
N ILE A 39 -1.65 -12.82 1.60
CA ILE A 39 -0.68 -13.74 0.98
C ILE A 39 -1.13 -15.20 1.12
N LEU A 40 -1.53 -15.60 2.33
CA LEU A 40 -2.00 -16.97 2.58
C LEU A 40 -3.31 -17.24 1.82
N GLY A 41 -4.17 -16.24 1.75
CA GLY A 41 -5.41 -16.21 0.99
C GLY A 41 -5.20 -16.37 -0.50
N GLY A 42 -4.37 -15.52 -1.10
CA GLY A 42 -4.02 -15.56 -2.52
C GLY A 42 -3.38 -16.87 -2.93
N TYR A 43 -2.56 -17.47 -2.05
CA TYR A 43 -2.05 -18.82 -2.27
C TYR A 43 -3.17 -19.88 -2.23
N LYS A 44 -4.02 -19.88 -1.19
CA LYS A 44 -5.09 -20.88 -1.04
C LYS A 44 -6.18 -20.78 -2.10
N ALA A 45 -6.61 -19.56 -2.41
CA ALA A 45 -7.63 -19.26 -3.41
C ALA A 45 -7.09 -19.28 -4.84
N GLN A 46 -5.76 -19.37 -5.04
CA GLN A 46 -5.11 -19.17 -6.35
C GLN A 46 -5.44 -17.81 -7.01
N SER A 47 -5.77 -16.79 -6.21
CA SER A 47 -6.16 -15.47 -6.68
C SER A 47 -4.97 -14.53 -6.79
N VAL A 48 -4.75 -13.97 -7.97
CA VAL A 48 -3.69 -12.98 -8.24
C VAL A 48 -4.08 -11.61 -7.71
N SER A 49 -5.38 -11.28 -7.62
CA SER A 49 -5.80 -9.98 -7.07
C SER A 49 -5.59 -9.89 -5.56
N LEU A 50 -5.70 -10.99 -4.79
CA LEU A 50 -5.29 -11.01 -3.38
C LEU A 50 -3.78 -10.77 -3.21
N TRP A 51 -2.94 -11.28 -4.12
CA TRP A 51 -1.50 -10.93 -4.13
C TRP A 51 -1.27 -9.44 -4.39
N ALA A 52 -2.08 -8.83 -5.27
CA ALA A 52 -2.02 -7.40 -5.55
C ALA A 52 -2.50 -6.56 -4.36
N ASP A 53 -3.55 -6.99 -3.66
CA ASP A 53 -4.08 -6.31 -2.47
C ASP A 53 -3.10 -6.42 -1.28
N ALA A 54 -2.43 -7.58 -1.14
CA ALA A 54 -1.35 -7.76 -0.17
C ALA A 54 -0.23 -6.71 -0.35
N LEU A 55 0.14 -6.38 -1.59
CA LEU A 55 1.13 -5.33 -1.87
C LEU A 55 0.73 -3.98 -1.28
N ASP A 56 -0.55 -3.60 -1.42
CA ASP A 56 -1.07 -2.34 -0.90
C ASP A 56 -1.01 -2.33 0.63
N PHE A 57 -1.50 -3.39 1.30
CA PHE A 57 -1.39 -3.55 2.77
C PHE A 57 0.06 -3.46 3.28
N ALA A 58 1.02 -4.08 2.58
CA ALA A 58 2.43 -3.98 2.93
C ALA A 58 2.99 -2.56 2.76
N GLY A 59 2.61 -1.89 1.67
CA GLY A 59 2.99 -0.50 1.39
C GLY A 59 2.49 0.46 2.46
N ASP A 60 1.26 0.25 2.92
CA ASP A 60 0.62 1.04 3.96
C ASP A 60 1.20 0.76 5.34
N ALA A 61 1.41 -0.51 5.71
CA ALA A 61 2.13 -0.90 6.93
C ALA A 61 3.52 -0.24 7.00
N ALA A 62 4.26 -0.25 5.90
CA ALA A 62 5.55 0.44 5.80
C ALA A 62 5.38 1.97 5.95
N ASN A 63 4.32 2.57 5.40
CA ASN A 63 4.03 3.99 5.54
C ASN A 63 3.75 4.40 6.99
N TYR A 64 2.95 3.62 7.70
CA TYR A 64 2.66 3.84 9.12
C TYR A 64 3.91 3.65 9.98
N ALA A 65 4.72 2.62 9.69
CA ALA A 65 5.98 2.38 10.38
C ALA A 65 6.96 3.54 10.20
N LEU A 66 7.12 4.03 8.96
CA LEU A 66 7.92 5.22 8.68
C LEU A 66 7.38 6.40 9.48
N SER A 67 6.08 6.70 9.40
CA SER A 67 5.47 7.81 10.14
C SER A 67 5.71 7.76 11.66
N LEU A 68 5.81 6.57 12.24
CA LEU A 68 6.10 6.36 13.67
C LEU A 68 7.58 6.52 14.04
N VAL A 69 8.49 5.98 13.23
CA VAL A 69 9.93 5.90 13.53
C VAL A 69 10.68 7.16 13.10
N VAL A 70 10.18 7.84 12.08
CA VAL A 70 10.86 8.94 11.40
C VAL A 70 11.08 10.15 12.31
N LEU A 71 10.36 10.29 13.43
CA LEU A 71 10.51 11.40 14.37
C LEU A 71 11.94 11.60 14.91
N SER A 72 12.77 10.56 14.95
CA SER A 72 14.16 10.62 15.44
C SER A 72 15.23 10.51 14.33
N MET A 73 14.83 10.40 13.05
CA MET A 73 15.76 10.18 11.94
C MET A 73 16.14 11.48 11.21
N SER A 74 17.40 11.58 10.77
CA SER A 74 17.85 12.65 9.87
C SER A 74 17.18 12.54 8.49
N LEU A 75 17.08 13.66 7.76
CA LEU A 75 16.45 13.72 6.43
C LEU A 75 17.00 12.65 5.45
N TYR A 76 18.30 12.36 5.52
CA TYR A 76 18.94 11.31 4.71
C TYR A 76 18.40 9.91 4.99
N TRP A 77 18.24 9.53 6.27
CA TRP A 77 17.74 8.22 6.67
C TRP A 77 16.25 8.07 6.34
N ARG A 78 15.47 9.15 6.49
CA ARG A 78 14.06 9.20 6.06
C ARG A 78 13.92 8.91 4.56
N ALA A 79 14.68 9.64 3.73
CA ALA A 79 14.68 9.45 2.28
C ALA A 79 15.19 8.05 1.88
N THR A 80 16.16 7.49 2.62
CA THR A 80 16.66 6.13 2.36
C THR A 80 15.60 5.07 2.66
N ALA A 81 14.84 5.22 3.74
CA ALA A 81 13.78 4.29 4.10
C ALA A 81 12.58 4.36 3.14
N ALA A 82 12.22 5.58 2.70
CA ALA A 82 11.23 5.79 1.64
C ALA A 82 11.67 5.19 0.30
N LEU A 83 12.96 5.30 -0.05
CA LEU A 83 13.53 4.66 -1.24
C LEU A 83 13.41 3.13 -1.18
N LEU A 84 13.77 2.52 -0.05
CA LEU A 84 13.66 1.06 0.13
C LEU A 84 12.21 0.60 -0.05
N LYS A 85 11.25 1.30 0.58
CA LYS A 85 9.81 1.07 0.39
C LYS A 85 9.41 1.13 -1.08
N GLY A 86 9.84 2.19 -1.78
CA GLY A 86 9.52 2.36 -3.21
C GLY A 86 10.05 1.21 -4.06
N ILE A 87 11.28 0.77 -3.81
CA ILE A 87 11.89 -0.38 -4.50
C ILE A 87 11.13 -1.67 -4.22
N THR A 88 10.80 -1.95 -2.95
CA THR A 88 10.08 -3.18 -2.59
C THR A 88 8.69 -3.21 -3.22
N MET A 89 7.97 -2.08 -3.21
CA MET A 89 6.65 -1.99 -3.83
C MET A 89 6.71 -2.18 -5.34
N ALA A 90 7.66 -1.52 -6.02
CA ALA A 90 7.82 -1.67 -7.46
C ALA A 90 8.23 -3.11 -7.85
N ALA A 91 9.17 -3.72 -7.13
CA ALA A 91 9.60 -5.09 -7.38
C ALA A 91 8.45 -6.09 -7.18
N PHE A 92 7.69 -5.95 -6.10
CA PHE A 92 6.57 -6.85 -5.81
C PHE A 92 5.39 -6.62 -6.77
N GLY A 93 5.11 -5.38 -7.17
CA GLY A 93 4.12 -5.10 -8.23
C GLY A 93 4.50 -5.69 -9.59
N VAL A 94 5.79 -5.64 -9.98
CA VAL A 94 6.29 -6.32 -11.18
C VAL A 94 6.13 -7.83 -11.06
N PHE A 95 6.39 -8.40 -9.89
CA PHE A 95 6.14 -9.82 -9.62
C PHE A 95 4.65 -10.18 -9.79
N VAL A 96 3.72 -9.36 -9.28
CA VAL A 96 2.28 -9.58 -9.46
C VAL A 96 1.89 -9.47 -10.94
N ILE A 97 2.43 -8.51 -11.70
CA ILE A 97 2.20 -8.43 -13.15
C ILE A 97 2.71 -9.69 -13.86
N ALA A 98 3.89 -10.20 -13.50
CA ALA A 98 4.39 -11.46 -14.04
C ALA A 98 3.47 -12.64 -13.67
N LYS A 99 2.92 -12.66 -12.45
CA LYS A 99 1.90 -13.64 -12.02
C LYS A 99 0.61 -13.52 -12.82
N VAL A 100 0.17 -12.31 -13.17
CA VAL A 100 -0.99 -12.10 -14.06
C VAL A 100 -0.74 -12.75 -15.41
N VAL A 101 0.40 -12.47 -16.04
CA VAL A 101 0.77 -13.05 -17.35
C VAL A 101 0.86 -14.57 -17.25
N TRP A 102 1.51 -15.11 -16.21
CA TRP A 102 1.60 -16.54 -15.99
C TRP A 102 0.22 -17.19 -15.83
N SER A 103 -0.63 -16.60 -14.99
CA SER A 103 -1.96 -17.12 -14.68
C SER A 103 -2.94 -16.97 -15.86
N TYR A 104 -2.69 -16.05 -16.78
CA TYR A 104 -3.44 -15.95 -18.03
C TYR A 104 -3.26 -17.20 -18.91
N PHE A 105 -2.04 -17.75 -18.98
CA PHE A 105 -1.74 -18.91 -19.82
C PHE A 105 -1.91 -20.25 -19.08
N TYR A 106 -1.63 -20.29 -17.78
CA TYR A 106 -1.53 -21.53 -17.01
C TYR A 106 -2.36 -21.55 -15.73
N GLY A 107 -3.10 -20.49 -15.44
CA GLY A 107 -3.86 -20.35 -14.20
C GLY A 107 -5.17 -21.13 -14.22
N VAL A 108 -5.61 -21.52 -13.02
CA VAL A 108 -6.96 -22.02 -12.78
C VAL A 108 -7.82 -20.91 -12.19
N PRO A 109 -9.14 -20.89 -12.46
CA PRO A 109 -10.05 -19.92 -11.84
C PRO A 109 -9.89 -19.95 -10.31
N PRO A 110 -9.76 -18.78 -9.67
CA PRO A 110 -9.59 -18.75 -8.23
C PRO A 110 -10.85 -19.24 -7.52
N GLU A 111 -10.69 -19.75 -6.31
CA GLU A 111 -11.82 -20.20 -5.50
C GLU A 111 -12.58 -18.95 -4.99
N PRO A 112 -13.79 -18.69 -5.49
CA PRO A 112 -14.43 -17.39 -5.33
C PRO A 112 -14.94 -17.15 -3.91
N MET A 113 -15.25 -18.19 -3.11
CA MET A 113 -15.75 -18.01 -1.76
C MET A 113 -14.65 -17.55 -0.81
N VAL A 114 -13.46 -18.17 -0.85
CA VAL A 114 -12.28 -17.76 -0.08
C VAL A 114 -11.81 -16.40 -0.57
N MET A 115 -11.73 -16.17 -1.88
CA MET A 115 -11.35 -14.88 -2.44
C MET A 115 -12.29 -13.76 -1.97
N GLY A 116 -13.60 -13.97 -2.06
CA GLY A 116 -14.60 -12.99 -1.64
C GLY A 116 -14.62 -12.77 -0.12
N ALA A 117 -14.50 -13.84 0.67
CA ALA A 117 -14.46 -13.74 2.13
C ALA A 117 -13.25 -12.93 2.60
N ILE A 118 -12.08 -13.17 2.02
CA ILE A 118 -10.86 -12.41 2.35
C ILE A 118 -11.01 -10.95 1.90
N GLY A 119 -11.51 -10.70 0.69
CA GLY A 119 -11.79 -9.33 0.22
C GLY A 119 -12.76 -8.56 1.13
N VAL A 120 -13.77 -9.22 1.71
CA VAL A 120 -14.68 -8.59 2.69
C VAL A 120 -13.95 -8.28 4.00
N ILE A 121 -13.12 -9.19 4.51
CA ILE A 121 -12.31 -8.96 5.71
C ILE A 121 -11.35 -7.78 5.49
N ALA A 122 -10.70 -7.72 4.32
CA ALA A 122 -9.83 -6.63 3.90
C ALA A 122 -10.57 -5.29 3.85
N LEU A 123 -11.76 -5.27 3.24
CA LEU A 123 -12.61 -4.08 3.21
C LEU A 123 -12.96 -3.60 4.62
N ILE A 124 -13.34 -4.51 5.52
CA ILE A 124 -13.65 -4.15 6.92
C ILE A 124 -12.41 -3.55 7.60
N ALA A 125 -11.23 -4.14 7.39
CA ALA A 125 -9.98 -3.64 7.95
C ALA A 125 -9.67 -2.23 7.45
N ASN A 126 -9.68 -2.00 6.13
CA ASN A 126 -9.36 -0.70 5.54
C ASN A 126 -10.41 0.37 5.85
N VAL A 127 -11.70 0.03 5.85
CA VAL A 127 -12.75 0.97 6.28
C VAL A 127 -12.59 1.34 7.75
N SER A 128 -12.24 0.37 8.62
CA SER A 128 -12.00 0.65 10.04
C SER A 128 -10.82 1.60 10.23
N VAL A 129 -9.73 1.41 9.48
CA VAL A 129 -8.56 2.31 9.49
C VAL A 129 -8.95 3.69 8.93
N ALA A 130 -9.67 3.75 7.81
CA ALA A 130 -10.11 5.00 7.19
C ALA A 130 -11.03 5.81 8.11
N LEU A 131 -11.97 5.16 8.81
CA LEU A 131 -12.86 5.79 9.77
C LEU A 131 -12.12 6.30 11.01
N MET A 132 -11.17 5.51 11.53
CA MET A 132 -10.30 5.96 12.63
C MET A 132 -9.47 7.18 12.22
N LEU A 133 -8.97 7.20 11.00
CA LEU A 133 -8.17 8.30 10.46
C LEU A 133 -9.01 9.50 9.98
N TYR A 134 -10.32 9.32 9.78
CA TYR A 134 -11.23 10.39 9.36
C TYR A 134 -11.29 11.56 10.35
N ALA A 135 -11.05 11.29 11.64
CA ALA A 135 -10.93 12.31 12.69
C ALA A 135 -9.73 13.26 12.48
N PHE A 136 -8.81 12.90 11.58
CA PHE A 136 -7.58 13.63 11.29
C PHE A 136 -7.56 14.22 9.87
N ARG A 137 -8.66 14.12 9.10
CA ARG A 137 -8.73 14.53 7.69
C ARG A 137 -8.49 16.02 7.44
N ASP A 138 -8.89 16.86 8.39
CA ASP A 138 -8.75 18.32 8.34
C ASP A 138 -7.39 18.78 8.91
N GLY A 139 -6.48 17.83 9.15
CA GLY A 139 -5.13 18.07 9.60
C GLY A 139 -4.21 18.62 8.50
N ASP A 140 -2.90 18.49 8.72
CA ASP A 140 -1.91 18.88 7.73
C ASP A 140 -1.93 17.99 6.48
N ALA A 141 -1.15 18.36 5.46
CA ALA A 141 -1.07 17.63 4.20
C ALA A 141 -0.72 16.14 4.40
N ASN A 142 0.06 15.80 5.44
CA ASN A 142 0.42 14.43 5.75
C ASN A 142 -0.79 13.65 6.28
N MET A 143 -1.53 14.19 7.26
CA MET A 143 -2.72 13.55 7.82
C MET A 143 -3.82 13.35 6.77
N ARG A 144 -4.03 14.35 5.89
CA ARG A 144 -4.96 14.24 4.77
C ARG A 144 -4.54 13.19 3.76
N SER A 145 -3.24 13.10 3.45
CA SER A 145 -2.70 12.10 2.53
C SER A 145 -2.96 10.68 3.03
N VAL A 146 -2.64 10.40 4.30
CA VAL A 146 -2.84 9.07 4.89
C VAL A 146 -4.32 8.65 4.87
N TRP A 147 -5.25 9.57 5.16
CA TRP A 147 -6.68 9.29 5.05
C TRP A 147 -7.12 8.97 3.61
N LEU A 148 -6.62 9.72 2.62
CA LEU A 148 -6.93 9.48 1.21
C LEU A 148 -6.44 8.12 0.73
N CYS A 149 -5.26 7.67 1.18
CA CYS A 149 -4.73 6.36 0.80
C CYS A 149 -5.63 5.24 1.33
N SER A 150 -5.93 5.24 2.64
CA SER A 150 -6.81 4.21 3.25
C SER A 150 -8.21 4.16 2.62
N ARG A 151 -8.74 5.31 2.18
CA ARG A 151 -9.99 5.37 1.40
C ARG A 151 -9.83 4.71 0.02
N ASN A 152 -8.73 4.96 -0.67
CA ASN A 152 -8.47 4.37 -1.98
C ASN A 152 -8.27 2.85 -1.89
N ASP A 153 -7.67 2.36 -0.80
CA ASP A 153 -7.50 0.92 -0.57
C ASP A 153 -8.85 0.23 -0.38
N SER A 154 -9.79 0.90 0.31
CA SER A 154 -11.17 0.40 0.42
C SER A 154 -11.84 0.24 -0.96
N ILE A 155 -11.55 1.13 -1.92
CA ILE A 155 -12.03 1.01 -3.31
C ILE A 155 -11.38 -0.19 -4.01
N ALA A 156 -10.10 -0.44 -3.76
CA ALA A 156 -9.41 -1.62 -4.28
C ALA A 156 -10.02 -2.92 -3.73
N ASN A 157 -10.30 -3.00 -2.42
CA ASN A 157 -10.95 -4.19 -1.83
C ASN A 157 -12.36 -4.42 -2.42
N ILE A 158 -13.11 -3.35 -2.71
CA ILE A 158 -14.39 -3.46 -3.44
C ILE A 158 -14.16 -4.06 -4.83
N ALA A 159 -13.13 -3.63 -5.56
CA ALA A 159 -12.80 -4.21 -6.86
C ALA A 159 -12.44 -5.71 -6.75
N VAL A 160 -11.71 -6.12 -5.70
CA VAL A 160 -11.41 -7.53 -5.41
C VAL A 160 -12.69 -8.33 -5.14
N ILE A 161 -13.62 -7.81 -4.33
CA ILE A 161 -14.91 -8.46 -4.08
C ILE A 161 -15.71 -8.59 -5.38
N LEU A 162 -15.74 -7.55 -6.21
CA LEU A 162 -16.40 -7.61 -7.51
C LEU A 162 -15.74 -8.62 -8.46
N ALA A 163 -14.41 -8.77 -8.41
CA ALA A 163 -13.72 -9.83 -9.13
C ALA A 163 -14.13 -11.21 -8.62
N ALA A 164 -14.27 -11.41 -7.31
CA ALA A 164 -14.71 -12.69 -6.75
C ALA A 164 -16.12 -13.05 -7.21
N VAL A 165 -17.04 -12.08 -7.23
CA VAL A 165 -18.40 -12.24 -7.79
C VAL A 165 -18.34 -12.55 -9.28
N GLY A 166 -17.47 -11.86 -10.03
CA GLY A 166 -17.24 -12.11 -11.45
C GLY A 166 -16.72 -13.52 -11.71
N VAL A 167 -15.75 -14.00 -10.94
CA VAL A 167 -15.20 -15.36 -11.02
C VAL A 167 -16.30 -16.38 -10.69
N PHE A 168 -17.08 -16.14 -9.64
CA PHE A 168 -18.21 -17.02 -9.27
C PHE A 168 -19.22 -17.15 -10.41
N GLY A 169 -19.59 -16.04 -11.06
CA GLY A 169 -20.57 -16.06 -12.15
C GLY A 169 -20.04 -16.58 -13.49
N THR A 170 -18.76 -16.34 -13.79
CA THR A 170 -18.17 -16.69 -15.11
C THR A 170 -17.39 -18.00 -15.09
N GLY A 171 -16.99 -18.50 -13.92
CA GLY A 171 -16.08 -19.63 -13.77
C GLY A 171 -14.70 -19.38 -14.37
N SER A 172 -14.30 -18.12 -14.53
CA SER A 172 -13.12 -17.73 -15.30
C SER A 172 -12.08 -16.97 -14.48
N VAL A 173 -10.80 -17.06 -14.88
CA VAL A 173 -9.68 -16.30 -14.28
C VAL A 173 -9.74 -14.81 -14.61
N PHE A 174 -10.41 -14.42 -15.70
CA PHE A 174 -10.33 -13.06 -16.26
C PHE A 174 -10.68 -11.93 -15.27
N PRO A 175 -11.76 -12.01 -14.46
CA PRO A 175 -12.10 -10.93 -13.54
C PRO A 175 -11.01 -10.69 -12.49
N ASP A 176 -10.42 -11.75 -11.95
CA ASP A 176 -9.30 -11.69 -11.00
C ASP A 176 -8.06 -11.07 -11.63
N LEU A 177 -7.68 -11.52 -12.83
CA LEU A 177 -6.50 -11.03 -13.54
C LEU A 177 -6.61 -9.54 -13.92
N LEU A 178 -7.80 -9.09 -14.33
CA LEU A 178 -8.05 -7.70 -14.68
C LEU A 178 -7.83 -6.80 -13.46
N VAL A 179 -8.45 -7.15 -12.32
CA VAL A 179 -8.31 -6.37 -11.09
C VAL A 179 -6.88 -6.42 -10.56
N ALA A 180 -6.25 -7.60 -10.56
CA ALA A 180 -4.86 -7.77 -10.17
C ALA A 180 -3.91 -6.90 -11.01
N PHE A 181 -4.09 -6.88 -12.33
CA PHE A 181 -3.27 -6.06 -13.22
C PHE A 181 -3.41 -4.58 -12.91
N VAL A 182 -4.66 -4.10 -12.73
CA VAL A 182 -4.93 -2.69 -12.42
C VAL A 182 -4.27 -2.30 -11.10
N ILE A 183 -4.46 -3.07 -10.03
CA ILE A 183 -3.86 -2.79 -8.71
C ILE A 183 -2.33 -2.83 -8.81
N ALA A 184 -1.75 -3.88 -9.39
CA ALA A 184 -0.30 -4.03 -9.52
C ALA A 184 0.34 -2.93 -10.36
N TYR A 185 -0.26 -2.56 -11.50
CA TYR A 185 0.22 -1.45 -12.34
C TYR A 185 0.28 -0.14 -11.55
N LEU A 186 -0.76 0.13 -10.75
CA LEU A 186 -0.85 1.32 -9.91
C LEU A 186 0.17 1.27 -8.77
N GLY A 187 0.40 0.10 -8.18
CA GLY A 187 1.46 -0.13 -7.19
C GLY A 187 2.87 0.11 -7.74
N VAL A 188 3.17 -0.40 -8.94
CA VAL A 188 4.45 -0.16 -9.63
C VAL A 188 4.65 1.31 -9.94
N SER A 189 3.64 1.97 -10.51
CA SER A 189 3.69 3.40 -10.83
C SER A 189 3.96 4.25 -9.58
N SER A 190 3.27 3.94 -8.48
CA SER A 190 3.44 4.61 -7.20
C SER A 190 4.84 4.36 -6.61
N GLY A 191 5.31 3.11 -6.64
CA GLY A 191 6.67 2.74 -6.21
C GLY A 191 7.74 3.49 -7.00
N TYR A 192 7.60 3.57 -8.33
CA TYR A 192 8.51 4.33 -9.19
C TYR A 192 8.55 5.82 -8.85
N ALA A 193 7.40 6.43 -8.61
CA ALA A 193 7.32 7.84 -8.19
C ALA A 193 8.07 8.07 -6.86
N VAL A 194 7.86 7.19 -5.87
CA VAL A 194 8.55 7.25 -4.57
C VAL A 194 10.06 7.09 -4.73
N ILE A 195 10.52 6.16 -5.58
CA ILE A 195 11.95 5.97 -5.86
C ILE A 195 12.56 7.27 -6.40
N LYS A 196 11.94 7.87 -7.41
CA LYS A 196 12.44 9.09 -8.05
C LYS A 196 12.53 10.25 -7.06
N GLN A 197 11.48 10.45 -6.26
CA GLN A 197 11.44 11.52 -5.26
C GLN A 197 12.49 11.28 -4.15
N SER A 198 12.54 10.08 -3.60
CA SER A 198 13.46 9.74 -2.50
C SER A 198 14.93 9.85 -2.92
N GLN A 199 15.26 9.55 -4.18
CA GLN A 199 16.62 9.77 -4.71
C GLN A 199 16.99 11.25 -4.78
N GLN A 200 16.06 12.13 -5.14
CA GLN A 200 16.29 13.57 -5.16
C GLN A 200 16.49 14.13 -3.75
N GLU A 201 15.61 13.76 -2.81
CA GLU A 201 15.71 14.16 -1.40
C GLU A 201 17.03 13.68 -0.76
N ARG A 202 17.44 12.45 -1.05
CA ARG A 202 18.70 11.89 -0.54
C ARG A 202 19.94 12.59 -1.09
N LYS A 203 19.91 13.05 -2.36
CA LYS A 203 20.98 13.88 -2.94
C LYS A 203 21.04 15.26 -2.27
N GLN A 204 19.90 15.91 -2.08
CA GLN A 204 19.82 17.21 -1.41
C GLN A 204 20.31 17.13 0.04
N ALA A 205 19.89 16.11 0.80
CA ALA A 205 20.34 15.91 2.17
C ALA A 205 21.86 15.71 2.29
N ARG A 206 22.50 15.08 1.30
CA ARG A 206 23.97 14.94 1.26
C ARG A 206 24.68 16.27 1.02
N VAL A 207 24.13 17.15 0.18
CA VAL A 207 24.71 18.48 -0.08
C VAL A 207 24.67 19.34 1.18
N VAL A 208 23.55 19.33 1.92
CA VAL A 208 23.42 20.07 3.19
C VAL A 208 24.43 19.57 4.23
N LEU A 209 24.55 18.26 4.42
CA LEU A 209 25.51 17.67 5.36
C LEU A 209 26.98 17.97 4.99
N GLY A 210 27.29 18.07 3.69
CA GLY A 210 28.63 18.45 3.22
C GLY A 210 28.95 19.93 3.42
N SER A 211 27.94 20.81 3.33
CA SER A 211 28.05 22.25 3.57
C SER A 211 28.21 22.62 5.04
N GLU A 212 27.70 21.81 5.99
CA GLU A 212 27.85 22.05 7.43
C GLU A 212 29.19 21.53 7.99
N ALA A 213 29.90 20.70 7.22
CA ALA A 213 31.16 20.07 7.60
C ALA A 213 32.40 20.83 7.09
N SER A 214 32.20 21.90 6.31
CA SER A 214 33.21 22.75 5.69
C SER A 214 33.16 24.17 6.22
#